data_AF-A0A7W9UXQ5-F1
#
_entry.id   AF-A0A7W9UXQ5-F1
#
_cell.length_a   1.000
_cell.length_b   1.000
_cell.length_c   1.000
_cell.angle_alpha   90.00
_cell.angle_beta   90.00
_cell.angle_gamma   90.00
#
_symmetry.space_group_name_H-M   'P 1'
#
loop_
_entity.id
_entity.type
_entity.pdbx_description
1 polymer ?
#
loop_
_entity_poly.entity_id
_entity_poly.type
_entity_poly.pdbx_seq_one_letter_code
_entity_poly.pdbx_strand_id
1 'polypeptide(L)'
;MRLSAMPLSDRRCRQCYKRSQRRKWVKCVKIIYSHMVSPLAALTPMPRRPRPPCSVPGCPELTARGGRCAAHEREANADRASRGGAVYTTRWQRIRRAYLYANPWCVLCGQPANVADHFPLSRREMIARGEVNPDAAKHLRPLCIGCHNRETARNQPGGFAAEARSRREASERPPF
;
A
#
# COMPACT_ATOMS: atom_id res chain seq x y z
N MET A 1 55.81 -20.18 -15.91
CA MET A 1 54.87 -19.08 -16.22
C MET A 1 53.47 -19.68 -16.31
N ARG A 2 52.65 -19.44 -15.28
CA ARG A 2 51.30 -20.02 -15.14
C ARG A 2 50.31 -19.17 -15.92
N LEU A 3 49.62 -19.79 -16.87
CA LEU A 3 48.40 -19.25 -17.46
C LEU A 3 47.28 -19.39 -16.43
N SER A 4 46.88 -18.28 -15.81
CA SER A 4 45.64 -18.21 -15.04
C SER A 4 44.53 -17.63 -15.91
N ALA A 5 43.43 -18.39 -15.96
CA ALA A 5 42.19 -18.12 -16.67
C ALA A 5 41.40 -16.94 -16.08
N MET A 6 40.62 -16.26 -16.93
CA MET A 6 39.23 -15.84 -16.64
C MET A 6 38.49 -15.47 -17.95
N PRO A 7 37.36 -16.10 -18.29
CA PRO A 7 36.40 -15.57 -19.25
C PRO A 7 35.16 -15.04 -18.50
N LEU A 8 34.89 -13.74 -18.61
CA LEU A 8 33.59 -13.16 -18.27
C LEU A 8 33.08 -12.34 -19.45
N SER A 9 32.43 -13.02 -20.39
CA SER A 9 31.35 -12.41 -21.13
C SER A 9 30.30 -13.46 -21.46
N ASP A 10 29.05 -13.02 -21.35
CA ASP A 10 27.99 -13.51 -22.21
C ASP A 10 27.16 -14.75 -21.79
N ARG A 11 26.62 -14.73 -20.55
CA ARG A 11 25.45 -15.58 -20.20
C ARG A 11 24.09 -14.88 -20.32
N ARG A 12 24.05 -13.58 -20.65
CA ARG A 12 22.77 -12.86 -20.83
C ARG A 12 22.24 -12.86 -22.28
N CYS A 13 23.07 -13.16 -23.29
CA CYS A 13 22.60 -13.15 -24.69
C CYS A 13 21.88 -14.45 -25.12
N ARG A 14 22.30 -15.64 -24.64
CA ARG A 14 21.70 -16.93 -25.09
C ARG A 14 20.25 -17.17 -24.64
N GLN A 15 19.82 -16.60 -23.51
CA GLN A 15 18.46 -16.81 -22.98
C GLN A 15 17.40 -15.98 -23.75
N CYS A 16 17.76 -14.80 -24.27
CA CYS A 16 16.86 -13.97 -25.07
C CYS A 16 16.69 -14.49 -26.51
N TYR A 17 17.75 -15.03 -27.12
CA TYR A 17 17.68 -15.56 -28.49
C TYR A 17 16.73 -16.78 -28.60
N LYS A 18 16.78 -17.71 -27.64
CA LYS A 18 15.86 -18.88 -27.60
C LYS A 18 14.39 -18.51 -27.34
N ARG A 19 14.12 -17.32 -26.76
CA ARG A 19 12.75 -16.85 -26.46
C ARG A 19 12.12 -16.07 -27.62
N SER A 20 12.92 -15.54 -28.55
CA SER A 20 12.43 -14.84 -29.75
C SER A 20 12.12 -15.78 -30.92
N GLN A 21 12.81 -16.94 -31.03
CA GLN A 21 12.56 -17.90 -32.11
C GLN A 21 11.37 -18.84 -31.86
N ARG A 22 10.96 -19.07 -30.59
CA ARG A 22 9.72 -19.83 -30.29
C ARG A 22 8.42 -19.04 -30.56
N ARG A 23 8.49 -17.75 -30.91
CA ARG A 23 7.31 -16.92 -31.19
C ARG A 23 7.01 -16.74 -32.69
N LYS A 24 7.83 -17.28 -33.59
CA LYS A 24 7.65 -17.14 -35.05
C LYS A 24 7.29 -18.44 -35.79
N TRP A 25 7.33 -19.61 -35.16
CA TRP A 25 7.01 -20.90 -35.80
C TRP A 25 5.59 -21.46 -35.54
N VAL A 26 4.78 -20.79 -34.73
CA VAL A 26 3.38 -21.21 -34.48
C VAL A 26 2.34 -20.40 -35.27
N LYS A 27 2.79 -19.45 -36.11
CA LYS A 27 1.90 -18.56 -36.88
C LYS A 27 1.76 -18.89 -38.37
N CYS A 28 2.44 -19.90 -38.92
CA CYS A 28 2.41 -20.19 -40.36
C CYS A 28 1.71 -21.48 -40.82
N VAL A 29 1.24 -22.39 -39.94
CA VAL A 29 0.61 -23.66 -40.38
C VAL A 29 -0.81 -23.82 -39.84
N LYS A 30 -1.59 -22.73 -39.81
CA LYS A 30 -2.99 -22.78 -39.38
C LYS A 30 -3.93 -21.95 -40.25
N ILE A 31 -3.56 -21.77 -41.51
CA ILE A 31 -4.31 -20.97 -42.48
C ILE A 31 -4.95 -21.85 -43.59
N ILE A 32 -4.68 -23.16 -43.67
CA ILE A 32 -5.07 -23.95 -44.87
C ILE A 32 -6.12 -25.06 -44.61
N TYR A 33 -6.64 -25.26 -43.40
CA TYR A 33 -7.79 -26.17 -43.21
C TYR A 33 -8.87 -25.52 -42.36
N SER A 34 -9.58 -24.58 -42.98
CA SER A 34 -10.75 -23.88 -42.41
C SER A 34 -11.91 -23.91 -43.39
N HIS A 35 -12.18 -25.06 -44.01
CA HIS A 35 -13.43 -25.29 -44.71
C HIS A 35 -13.98 -26.66 -44.33
N MET A 36 -15.25 -26.65 -43.90
CA MET A 36 -16.14 -27.79 -43.68
C MET A 36 -15.81 -28.66 -42.47
N VAL A 37 -16.36 -28.33 -41.30
CA VAL A 37 -17.59 -28.96 -40.76
C VAL A 37 -18.08 -28.12 -39.56
N SER A 38 -19.30 -27.60 -39.64
CA SER A 38 -20.03 -27.12 -38.47
C SER A 38 -20.71 -28.31 -37.79
N PRO A 39 -20.56 -28.50 -36.48
CA PRO A 39 -21.64 -29.03 -35.66
C PRO A 39 -22.33 -27.85 -34.97
N LEU A 40 -23.63 -27.74 -35.19
CA LEU A 40 -24.56 -26.99 -34.34
C LEU A 40 -24.53 -27.58 -32.93
N ALA A 41 -23.52 -27.25 -32.14
CA ALA A 41 -23.55 -27.45 -30.70
C ALA A 41 -24.24 -26.23 -30.08
N ALA A 42 -25.51 -26.39 -29.76
CA ALA A 42 -26.27 -25.44 -28.96
C ALA A 42 -25.50 -25.18 -27.64
N LEU A 43 -24.89 -24.00 -27.53
CA LEU A 43 -24.35 -23.48 -26.28
C LEU A 43 -25.53 -23.20 -25.34
N THR A 44 -25.89 -24.15 -24.49
CA THR A 44 -26.67 -23.80 -23.29
C THR A 44 -25.77 -22.92 -22.40
N PRO A 45 -26.07 -21.62 -22.23
CA PRO A 45 -25.25 -20.78 -21.37
C PRO A 45 -25.39 -21.30 -19.94
N MET A 46 -24.33 -21.90 -19.41
CA MET A 46 -24.26 -22.26 -17.99
C MET A 46 -24.61 -21.02 -17.17
N PRO A 47 -25.58 -21.10 -16.24
CA PRO A 47 -26.00 -19.94 -15.46
C PRO A 47 -24.79 -19.40 -14.71
N ARG A 48 -24.41 -18.17 -15.06
CA ARG A 48 -23.33 -17.48 -14.35
C ARG A 48 -23.83 -17.16 -12.94
N ARG A 49 -22.94 -17.30 -11.96
CA ARG A 49 -23.20 -16.88 -10.57
C ARG A 49 -23.80 -15.46 -10.59
N PRO A 50 -24.92 -15.22 -9.87
CA PRO A 50 -25.46 -13.89 -9.71
C PRO A 50 -24.37 -12.94 -9.18
N ARG A 51 -24.39 -11.70 -9.64
CA ARG A 51 -23.47 -10.68 -9.13
C ARG A 51 -23.74 -10.49 -7.63
N PRO A 52 -22.75 -10.67 -6.75
CA PRO A 52 -22.94 -10.48 -5.32
C PRO A 52 -23.18 -8.99 -4.99
N PRO A 53 -23.96 -8.69 -3.94
CA PRO A 53 -24.18 -7.32 -3.50
C PRO A 53 -22.89 -6.67 -2.99
N CYS A 54 -22.89 -5.35 -2.96
CA CYS A 54 -21.85 -4.56 -2.33
C CYS A 54 -21.70 -4.94 -0.84
N SER A 55 -20.47 -5.02 -0.35
CA SER A 55 -20.16 -5.35 1.05
C SER A 55 -20.46 -4.22 2.04
N VAL A 56 -20.86 -3.04 1.58
CA VAL A 56 -21.26 -1.92 2.45
C VAL A 56 -22.74 -2.08 2.82
N PRO A 57 -23.09 -2.15 4.12
CA PRO A 57 -24.47 -2.29 4.56
C PRO A 57 -25.40 -1.23 3.95
N GLY A 58 -26.56 -1.65 3.45
CA GLY A 58 -27.55 -0.74 2.84
C GLY A 58 -27.28 -0.33 1.39
N CYS A 59 -26.18 -0.77 0.76
CA CYS A 59 -25.91 -0.49 -0.64
C CYS A 59 -26.58 -1.51 -1.57
N PRO A 60 -27.48 -1.11 -2.49
CA PRO A 60 -28.18 -2.03 -3.39
C PRO A 60 -27.32 -2.46 -4.60
N GLU A 61 -26.15 -1.87 -4.80
CA GLU A 61 -25.33 -2.06 -5.99
C GLU A 61 -24.70 -3.47 -6.06
N LEU A 62 -24.70 -4.09 -7.25
CA LEU A 62 -24.14 -5.43 -7.45
C LEU A 62 -22.72 -5.36 -8.03
N THR A 63 -21.81 -6.15 -7.47
CA THR A 63 -20.39 -6.16 -7.86
C THR A 63 -20.04 -7.32 -8.78
N ALA A 64 -18.99 -7.16 -9.60
CA ALA A 64 -18.61 -8.19 -10.58
C ALA A 64 -17.99 -9.45 -9.93
N ARG A 65 -17.30 -9.31 -8.79
CA ARG A 65 -16.56 -10.41 -8.12
C ARG A 65 -16.78 -10.48 -6.61
N GLY A 66 -17.68 -9.66 -6.04
CA GLY A 66 -17.78 -9.43 -4.60
C GLY A 66 -16.98 -8.21 -4.15
N GLY A 67 -17.30 -7.69 -2.97
CA GLY A 67 -16.61 -6.55 -2.36
C GLY A 67 -17.38 -5.24 -2.46
N ARG A 68 -16.66 -4.11 -2.46
CA ARG A 68 -17.26 -2.78 -2.56
C ARG A 68 -17.59 -2.45 -4.02
N CYS A 69 -18.69 -1.75 -4.26
CA CYS A 69 -18.97 -1.18 -5.58
C CYS A 69 -17.99 -0.05 -5.90
N ALA A 70 -17.95 0.40 -7.16
CA ALA A 70 -17.00 1.43 -7.60
C ALA A 70 -17.11 2.73 -6.79
N ALA A 71 -18.30 3.11 -6.33
CA ALA A 71 -18.50 4.27 -5.47
C ALA A 71 -17.81 4.08 -4.10
N HIS A 72 -18.14 3.01 -3.38
CA HIS A 72 -17.55 2.70 -2.08
C HIS A 72 -16.07 2.30 -2.15
N GLU A 73 -15.59 1.84 -3.30
CA GLU A 73 -14.17 1.64 -3.55
C GLU A 73 -13.43 2.99 -3.68
N ARG A 74 -14.01 3.96 -4.41
CA ARG A 74 -13.47 5.33 -4.49
C ARG A 74 -13.48 6.01 -3.14
N GLU A 75 -14.59 5.93 -2.40
CA GLU A 75 -14.70 6.50 -1.05
C GLU A 75 -13.65 5.90 -0.13
N ALA A 76 -13.54 4.57 -0.07
CA ALA A 76 -12.52 3.94 0.77
C ALA A 76 -11.08 4.24 0.32
N ASN A 77 -10.84 4.45 -0.97
CA ASN A 77 -9.54 4.89 -1.46
C ASN A 77 -9.26 6.36 -1.09
N ALA A 78 -10.26 7.23 -1.15
CA ALA A 78 -10.18 8.61 -0.67
C ALA A 78 -9.90 8.65 0.84
N ASP A 79 -10.58 7.80 1.63
CA ASP A 79 -10.31 7.64 3.05
C ASP A 79 -8.90 7.13 3.34
N ARG A 80 -8.40 6.18 2.55
CA ARG A 80 -7.01 5.72 2.70
C ARG A 80 -6.03 6.84 2.38
N ALA A 81 -6.29 7.62 1.33
CA ALA A 81 -5.45 8.75 0.95
C ALA A 81 -5.46 9.85 2.04
N SER A 82 -6.64 10.23 2.53
CA SER A 82 -6.83 11.22 3.61
C SER A 82 -6.25 10.72 4.93
N ARG A 83 -6.26 9.40 5.17
CA ARG A 83 -5.63 8.78 6.33
C ARG A 83 -4.09 8.80 6.28
N GLY A 84 -3.49 9.43 5.29
CA GLY A 84 -2.04 9.54 5.14
C GLY A 84 -1.50 8.42 4.27
N GLY A 85 -2.28 7.96 3.29
CA GLY A 85 -1.97 6.87 2.36
C GLY A 85 -0.80 7.16 1.43
N ALA A 86 0.39 7.35 2.01
CA ALA A 86 1.71 7.27 1.40
C ALA A 86 2.82 7.34 2.48
N VAL A 87 2.61 6.79 3.70
CA VAL A 87 3.71 6.63 4.69
C VAL A 87 4.84 5.73 4.14
N TYR A 88 4.63 5.01 3.03
CA TYR A 88 5.63 4.08 2.46
C TYR A 88 6.20 4.51 1.10
N THR A 89 6.31 5.81 0.84
CA THR A 89 7.06 6.25 -0.37
C THR A 89 8.55 5.94 -0.20
N THR A 90 9.23 5.62 -1.30
CA THR A 90 10.69 5.43 -1.33
C THR A 90 11.44 6.67 -0.81
N ARG A 91 10.88 7.86 -1.04
CA ARG A 91 11.36 9.14 -0.49
C ARG A 91 11.36 9.13 1.04
N TRP A 92 10.24 8.77 1.68
CA TRP A 92 10.17 8.72 3.14
C TRP A 92 11.16 7.72 3.74
N GLN A 93 11.30 6.53 3.14
CA GLN A 93 12.26 5.54 3.63
C GLN A 93 13.70 6.09 3.65
N ARG A 94 14.09 6.86 2.62
CA ARG A 94 15.39 7.52 2.56
C ARG A 94 15.53 8.60 3.63
N ILE A 95 14.55 9.50 3.75
CA ILE A 95 14.54 10.58 4.76
C ILE A 95 14.62 10.00 6.17
N ARG A 96 13.75 9.03 6.49
CA ARG A 96 13.73 8.35 7.79
C ARG A 96 15.07 7.69 8.12
N ARG A 97 15.70 7.01 7.16
CA ARG A 97 16.99 6.35 7.38
C ARG A 97 18.09 7.38 7.67
N ALA A 98 18.18 8.44 6.87
CA ALA A 98 19.16 9.51 7.08
C ALA A 98 18.95 10.22 8.43
N TYR A 99 17.69 10.50 8.77
CA TYR A 99 17.33 11.14 10.03
C TYR A 99 17.71 10.30 11.25
N LEU A 100 17.35 9.00 11.25
CA LEU A 100 17.68 8.10 12.36
C LEU A 100 19.18 7.78 12.46
N TYR A 101 19.90 7.84 11.36
CA TYR A 101 21.36 7.73 11.38
C TYR A 101 22.01 8.94 12.09
N ALA A 102 21.53 10.15 11.80
CA ALA A 102 22.00 11.36 12.48
C ALA A 102 21.49 11.49 13.93
N ASN A 103 20.35 10.86 14.24
CA ASN A 103 19.68 10.96 15.54
C ASN A 103 19.43 9.55 16.12
N PRO A 104 20.48 8.85 16.59
CA PRO A 104 20.39 7.45 16.97
C PRO A 104 19.71 7.19 18.32
N TRP A 105 19.46 8.23 19.13
CA TRP A 105 18.97 8.09 20.50
C TRP A 105 17.56 8.65 20.67
N CYS A 106 16.73 7.94 21.43
CA CYS A 106 15.38 8.37 21.77
C CYS A 106 15.41 9.61 22.65
N VAL A 107 14.76 10.69 22.23
CA VAL A 107 14.73 11.94 23.02
C VAL A 107 14.01 11.81 24.37
N LEU A 108 13.16 10.78 24.55
CA LEU A 108 12.38 10.60 25.78
C LEU A 108 13.05 9.69 26.82
N CYS A 109 13.87 8.73 26.39
CA CYS A 109 14.42 7.71 27.31
C CYS A 109 15.87 7.32 27.05
N GLY A 110 16.54 7.91 26.06
CA GLY A 110 17.95 7.63 25.74
C GLY A 110 18.23 6.26 25.11
N GLN A 111 17.24 5.38 24.96
CA GLN A 111 17.40 4.10 24.25
C GLN A 111 17.59 4.30 22.74
N PRO A 112 18.14 3.32 22.00
CA PRO A 112 18.25 3.40 20.55
C PRO A 112 16.91 3.75 19.88
N ALA A 113 16.93 4.75 19.01
CA ALA A 113 15.76 5.20 18.27
C ALA A 113 15.54 4.32 17.03
N ASN A 114 14.28 3.97 16.79
CA ASN A 114 13.87 3.21 15.61
C ASN A 114 12.75 3.90 14.85
N VAL A 115 12.17 4.96 15.37
CA VAL A 115 11.02 5.65 14.77
C VAL A 115 11.34 7.13 14.63
N ALA A 116 11.15 7.68 13.44
CA ALA A 116 11.14 9.13 13.21
C ALA A 116 9.68 9.57 13.32
N ASP A 117 9.33 10.07 14.50
CA ASP A 117 7.96 10.47 14.87
C ASP A 117 7.70 11.92 14.45
N HIS A 118 6.54 12.20 13.86
CA HIS A 118 6.15 13.56 13.49
C HIS A 118 5.66 14.33 14.74
N PHE A 119 6.31 15.45 15.06
CA PHE A 119 6.06 16.23 16.27
C PHE A 119 6.28 17.74 16.00
N PRO A 120 5.52 18.67 16.63
CA PRO A 120 4.43 18.46 17.59
C PRO A 120 3.09 18.05 16.97
N LEU A 121 2.94 18.29 15.67
CA LEU A 121 1.74 17.92 14.91
C LEU A 121 1.99 16.62 14.16
N SER A 122 0.93 15.82 14.00
CA SER A 122 0.98 14.68 13.10
C SER A 122 1.22 15.12 11.67
N ARG A 123 1.76 14.22 10.85
CA ARG A 123 1.95 14.45 9.42
C ARG A 123 0.65 14.88 8.72
N ARG A 124 -0.49 14.32 9.12
CA ARG A 124 -1.81 14.65 8.54
C ARG A 124 -2.21 16.08 8.88
N GLU A 125 -2.04 16.50 10.13
CA GLU A 125 -2.35 17.88 10.56
C GLU A 125 -1.47 18.90 9.84
N MET A 126 -0.18 18.59 9.64
CA MET A 126 0.72 19.46 8.88
C MET A 126 0.28 19.59 7.41
N ILE A 127 -0.08 18.48 6.77
CA ILE A 127 -0.61 18.49 5.39
C ILE A 127 -1.92 19.30 5.33
N ALA A 128 -2.81 19.12 6.30
CA ALA A 128 -4.07 19.87 6.38
C ALA A 128 -3.85 21.38 6.58
N ARG A 129 -2.77 21.77 7.27
CA ARG A 129 -2.35 23.17 7.43
C ARG A 129 -1.57 23.73 6.25
N GLY A 130 -1.34 22.94 5.19
CA GLY A 130 -0.62 23.37 4.00
C GLY A 130 0.91 23.39 4.14
N GLU A 131 1.47 22.63 5.09
CA GLU A 131 2.92 22.49 5.21
C GLU A 131 3.50 21.82 3.94
N VAL A 132 4.43 22.50 3.30
CA VAL A 132 5.01 22.09 2.01
C VAL A 132 5.93 20.88 2.19
N ASN A 133 6.62 20.79 3.32
CA ASN A 133 7.52 19.68 3.61
C ASN A 133 7.28 19.10 5.02
N PRO A 134 6.21 18.30 5.19
CA PRO A 134 5.87 17.73 6.50
C PRO A 134 6.89 16.69 6.97
N ASP A 135 7.77 16.20 6.09
CA ASP A 135 8.81 15.22 6.39
C ASP A 135 10.19 15.88 6.65
N ALA A 136 10.24 17.20 6.80
CA ALA A 136 11.46 17.92 7.16
C ALA A 136 11.95 17.53 8.58
N ALA A 137 13.26 17.52 8.79
CA ALA A 137 13.86 17.15 10.08
C ALA A 137 13.35 17.97 11.28
N LYS A 138 12.96 19.24 11.06
CA LYS A 138 12.35 20.12 12.08
C LYS A 138 11.01 19.62 12.63
N HIS A 139 10.34 18.73 11.90
CA HIS A 139 9.06 18.12 12.29
C HIS A 139 9.21 16.70 12.78
N LEU A 140 10.45 16.21 12.92
CA LEU A 140 10.72 14.84 13.34
C LEU A 140 11.40 14.85 14.70
N ARG A 141 11.12 13.81 15.49
CA ARG A 141 11.91 13.45 16.67
C ARG A 141 12.26 11.96 16.66
N PRO A 142 13.44 11.56 17.15
CA PRO A 142 13.83 10.16 17.22
C PRO A 142 13.21 9.51 18.46
N LEU A 143 12.45 8.42 18.29
CA LEU A 143 11.86 7.65 19.38
C LEU A 143 12.20 6.16 19.27
N CYS A 144 12.31 5.50 20.42
CA CYS A 144 12.23 4.04 20.48
C CYS A 144 10.76 3.61 20.31
N ILE A 145 10.54 2.35 19.91
CA ILE A 145 9.20 1.81 19.64
C ILE A 145 8.28 1.93 20.87
N GLY A 146 8.80 1.67 22.06
CA GLY A 146 8.02 1.74 23.31
C GLY A 146 7.53 3.16 23.61
N CYS A 147 8.40 4.15 23.48
CA CYS A 147 8.04 5.57 23.67
C CYS A 147 7.07 6.05 22.58
N HIS A 148 7.31 5.70 21.32
CA HIS A 148 6.41 6.04 20.22
C HIS A 148 5.00 5.50 20.45
N ASN A 149 4.86 4.21 20.78
CA ASN A 149 3.54 3.61 21.01
C ASN A 149 2.79 4.25 22.18
N ARG A 150 3.50 4.58 23.26
CA ARG A 150 2.93 5.29 24.41
C ARG A 150 2.41 6.68 24.01
N GLU A 151 3.15 7.39 23.17
CA GLU A 151 2.74 8.70 22.69
C GLU A 151 1.50 8.59 21.77
N THR A 152 1.52 7.66 20.81
CA THR A 152 0.36 7.44 19.93
C THR A 152 -0.89 7.12 20.75
N ALA A 153 -0.77 6.25 21.76
CA ALA A 153 -1.90 5.88 22.62
C ALA A 153 -2.47 7.08 23.40
N ARG A 154 -1.61 8.02 23.82
CA ARG A 154 -2.02 9.23 24.56
C ARG A 154 -2.63 10.29 23.67
N ASN A 155 -1.98 10.59 22.55
CA ASN A 155 -2.28 11.77 21.73
C ASN A 155 -3.16 11.45 20.52
N GLN A 156 -3.17 10.20 20.05
CA GLN A 156 -3.91 9.76 18.88
C GLN A 156 -4.59 8.40 19.15
N PRO A 157 -5.46 8.31 20.17
CA PRO A 157 -6.17 7.07 20.46
C PRO A 157 -7.03 6.69 19.24
N GLY A 158 -7.00 5.41 18.87
CA GLY A 158 -7.83 4.84 17.80
C GLY A 158 -8.85 3.84 18.34
N GLY A 159 -9.90 3.57 17.56
CA GLY A 159 -10.89 2.53 17.86
C GLY A 159 -11.55 2.71 19.24
N PHE A 160 -11.61 1.63 20.02
CA PHE A 160 -12.24 1.61 21.34
C PHE A 160 -11.64 2.61 22.33
N ALA A 161 -10.34 2.93 22.23
CA ALA A 161 -9.71 3.92 23.12
C ALA A 161 -10.21 5.34 22.84
N ALA A 162 -10.44 5.67 21.56
CA ALA A 162 -11.04 6.94 21.16
C ALA A 162 -12.50 7.03 21.64
N GLU A 163 -13.27 5.96 21.44
CA GLU A 163 -14.67 5.88 21.87
C GLU A 163 -14.79 5.99 23.39
N ALA A 164 -13.96 5.28 24.15
CA ALA A 164 -13.93 5.35 25.60
C ALA A 164 -13.58 6.76 26.10
N ARG A 165 -12.67 7.46 25.41
CA ARG A 165 -12.35 8.86 25.69
C ARG A 165 -13.56 9.76 25.45
N SER A 166 -14.19 9.68 24.28
CA SER A 166 -15.40 10.47 23.96
C SER A 166 -16.55 10.19 24.93
N ARG A 167 -16.72 8.93 25.36
CA ARG A 167 -17.75 8.55 26.33
C ARG A 167 -17.49 9.16 27.70
N ARG A 168 -16.24 9.16 28.17
CA ARG A 168 -15.84 9.81 29.42
C ARG A 168 -16.09 11.32 29.35
N GLU A 169 -15.61 11.96 28.28
CA GLU A 169 -15.82 13.40 28.03
C GLU A 169 -17.31 13.76 27.95
N ALA A 170 -18.15 12.91 27.36
CA ALA A 170 -19.61 13.12 27.31
C ALA A 170 -20.30 12.90 28.67
N SER A 171 -19.78 12.00 29.52
CA SER A 171 -20.31 11.75 30.86
C SER A 171 -19.87 12.79 31.89
N GLU A 172 -18.76 13.46 31.63
CA GLU A 172 -18.23 14.54 32.43
C GLU A 172 -19.02 15.81 32.08
N ARG A 173 -20.13 15.98 32.80
CA ARG A 173 -21.01 17.15 32.66
C ARG A 173 -20.16 18.43 32.74
N PRO A 174 -20.20 19.32 31.73
CA PRO A 174 -19.44 20.56 31.80
C PRO A 174 -19.88 21.35 33.05
N PRO A 175 -18.97 22.11 33.68
CA PRO A 175 -19.28 22.87 34.89
C PRO A 175 -20.11 24.12 34.57
N PHE A 176 -21.21 23.99 33.83
CA PHE A 176 -22.28 24.97 33.65
C PHE A 176 -23.45 24.32 32.90
#